data_AF-A0AAV6YI77-F1
#
_entry.id   AF-A0AAV6YI77-F1
#
_cell.length_a   1.000
_cell.length_b   1.000
_cell.length_c   1.000
_cell.angle_alpha   90.00
_cell.angle_beta   90.00
_cell.angle_gamma   90.00
#
_symmetry.space_group_name_H-M   'P 1'
#
loop_
_entity.id
_entity.type
_entity.pdbx_description
1 polymer ?
#
loop_
_entity_poly.entity_id
_entity_poly.type
_entity_poly.pdbx_seq_one_letter_code
_entity_poly.pdbx_strand_id
1 'polypeptide(L)'
;MLQSQYWYYMISLGFYWSLLFRVAFDVKRKDFKEQIIHHVATIVLISFSWCANYIRVGTLVLAIHDASDFFLESAKMFNYAGWKETCNGIFVVFAFVFIITRIIIFPFWILHCTWVYPLEIYPPFFGYYFFNVMLWVLQCLHIFWAYLILGMAHKFLTGK
;
A
#
# COMPACT_ATOMS: atom_id res chain seq x y z
N MET A 1 -2.32 -22.64 9.39
CA MET A 1 -2.15 -21.17 9.46
C MET A 1 -1.78 -20.83 10.90
N LEU A 2 -0.83 -19.93 11.13
CA LEU A 2 -0.47 -19.53 12.50
C LEU A 2 -1.55 -18.59 13.06
N GLN A 3 -1.87 -18.69 14.36
CA GLN A 3 -2.86 -17.84 15.01
C GLN A 3 -2.53 -16.34 14.87
N SER A 4 -1.24 -16.00 14.82
CA SER A 4 -0.76 -14.63 14.59
C SER A 4 -1.16 -14.09 13.21
N GLN A 5 -1.14 -14.91 12.17
CA GLN A 5 -1.51 -14.51 10.81
C GLN A 5 -3.00 -14.20 10.71
N TYR A 6 -3.83 -15.00 11.40
CA TYR A 6 -5.28 -14.75 11.49
C TYR A 6 -5.57 -13.38 12.11
N TRP A 7 -5.01 -13.11 13.29
CA TRP A 7 -5.22 -11.84 13.97
C TRP A 7 -4.68 -10.66 13.18
N TYR A 8 -3.50 -10.80 12.56
CA TYR A 8 -2.95 -9.77 11.69
C TYR A 8 -3.92 -9.43 10.54
N TYR A 9 -4.45 -10.45 9.84
CA TYR A 9 -5.43 -10.23 8.77
C TYR A 9 -6.73 -9.57 9.23
N MET A 10 -7.30 -10.05 10.34
CA MET A 10 -8.57 -9.53 10.85
C MET A 10 -8.44 -8.07 11.32
N ILE A 11 -7.34 -7.74 12.01
CA ILE A 11 -7.06 -6.38 12.47
C ILE A 11 -6.80 -5.46 11.27
N SER A 12 -5.95 -5.87 10.31
CA SER A 12 -5.69 -5.08 9.10
C SER A 12 -6.96 -4.85 8.30
N LEU A 13 -7.80 -5.87 8.11
CA LEU A 13 -9.07 -5.74 7.39
C LEU A 13 -10.00 -4.73 8.10
N GLY A 14 -10.14 -4.82 9.41
CA GLY A 14 -10.93 -3.87 10.20
C GLY A 14 -10.39 -2.44 10.12
N PHE A 15 -9.07 -2.28 10.14
CA PHE A 15 -8.41 -0.98 9.98
C PHE A 15 -8.65 -0.37 8.59
N TYR A 16 -8.51 -1.15 7.51
CA TYR A 16 -8.78 -0.65 6.16
C TYR A 16 -10.26 -0.30 5.95
N TRP A 17 -11.18 -1.07 6.55
CA TRP A 17 -12.60 -0.73 6.55
C TRP A 17 -12.89 0.58 7.26
N SER A 18 -12.32 0.80 8.45
CA SER A 18 -12.50 2.06 9.18
C SER A 18 -11.93 3.26 8.42
N LEU A 19 -10.79 3.06 7.74
CA LEU A 19 -10.17 4.08 6.90
C LEU A 19 -11.00 4.38 5.64
N LEU A 20 -11.62 3.38 5.02
CA LEU A 20 -12.55 3.57 3.89
C LEU A 20 -13.75 4.44 4.31
N PHE A 21 -14.37 4.13 5.46
CA PHE A 21 -15.45 4.95 5.98
C PHE A 21 -14.99 6.38 6.27
N ARG A 22 -13.84 6.54 6.96
CA ARG A 22 -13.29 7.86 7.25
C ARG A 22 -13.06 8.67 5.98
N VAL A 23 -12.45 8.09 4.95
CA VAL A 23 -12.23 8.76 3.66
C VAL A 23 -13.55 9.14 3.02
N ALA A 24 -14.57 8.27 3.03
CA ALA A 24 -15.88 8.56 2.43
C ALA A 24 -16.61 9.76 3.05
N PHE A 25 -16.38 10.04 4.34
CA PHE A 25 -16.99 11.16 5.07
C PHE A 25 -16.09 12.40 5.18
N ASP A 26 -14.79 12.32 4.84
CA ASP A 26 -13.86 13.46 4.91
C ASP A 26 -13.99 14.41 3.70
N VAL A 27 -13.44 15.62 3.84
CA VAL A 27 -13.46 16.65 2.78
C VAL A 27 -12.77 16.12 1.51
N LYS A 28 -13.48 16.17 0.37
CA LYS A 28 -12.97 15.69 -0.92
C LYS A 28 -11.69 16.43 -1.33
N ARG A 29 -10.56 15.75 -1.20
CA ARG A 29 -9.27 16.20 -1.75
C ARG A 29 -9.13 15.78 -3.21
N LYS A 30 -8.15 16.35 -3.92
CA LYS A 30 -7.92 16.08 -5.35
C LYS A 30 -7.60 14.60 -5.64
N ASP A 31 -7.05 13.89 -4.66
CA ASP A 31 -6.64 12.48 -4.67
C ASP A 31 -7.69 11.51 -4.08
N PHE A 32 -8.91 12.00 -3.81
CA PHE A 32 -9.97 11.24 -3.14
C PHE A 32 -10.40 10.00 -3.93
N LYS A 33 -10.51 10.11 -5.27
CA LYS A 33 -10.97 9.00 -6.11
C LYS A 33 -9.94 7.88 -6.12
N GLU A 34 -8.67 8.24 -6.28
CA GLU A 34 -7.54 7.34 -6.29
C GLU A 34 -7.40 6.63 -4.93
N GLN A 35 -7.58 7.35 -3.82
CA GLN A 35 -7.58 6.76 -2.48
C GLN A 35 -8.72 5.75 -2.29
N ILE A 36 -9.96 6.05 -2.72
CA ILE A 36 -11.06 5.09 -2.62
C ILE A 36 -10.79 3.84 -3.45
N ILE A 37 -10.33 4.00 -4.70
CA ILE A 37 -10.01 2.86 -5.57
C ILE A 37 -8.93 1.99 -4.91
N HIS A 38 -7.90 2.61 -4.34
CA HIS A 38 -6.87 1.89 -3.57
C HIS A 38 -7.48 1.09 -2.41
N HIS A 39 -8.31 1.72 -1.57
CA HIS A 39 -8.86 1.07 -0.37
C HIS A 39 -9.82 -0.06 -0.72
N VAL A 40 -10.64 0.11 -1.75
CA VAL A 40 -11.50 -0.96 -2.24
C VAL A 40 -10.64 -2.10 -2.82
N ALA A 41 -9.60 -1.78 -3.60
CA ALA A 41 -8.69 -2.79 -4.14
C ALA A 41 -7.97 -3.58 -3.04
N THR A 42 -7.46 -2.92 -1.99
CA THR A 42 -6.79 -3.60 -0.87
C THR A 42 -7.76 -4.45 -0.05
N ILE A 43 -8.96 -3.98 0.26
CA ILE A 43 -9.97 -4.76 0.99
C ILE A 43 -10.37 -6.01 0.21
N VAL A 44 -10.60 -5.88 -1.10
CA VAL A 44 -10.93 -7.03 -1.95
C VAL A 44 -9.74 -7.97 -2.07
N LEU A 45 -8.50 -7.48 -2.16
CA LEU A 45 -7.31 -8.34 -2.19
C LEU A 45 -7.10 -9.11 -0.89
N ILE A 46 -7.26 -8.47 0.26
CA ILE A 46 -7.17 -9.13 1.58
C ILE A 46 -8.25 -10.21 1.69
N SER A 47 -9.49 -9.87 1.34
CA SER A 47 -10.63 -10.79 1.40
C SER A 47 -10.47 -11.97 0.44
N PHE A 48 -10.06 -11.70 -0.81
CA PHE A 48 -9.84 -12.72 -1.81
C PHE A 48 -8.63 -13.59 -1.48
N SER A 49 -7.54 -12.99 -0.99
CA SER A 49 -6.35 -13.71 -0.54
C SER A 49 -6.67 -14.69 0.59
N TRP A 50 -7.62 -14.34 1.47
CA TRP A 50 -8.10 -15.23 2.52
C TRP A 50 -8.92 -16.40 1.95
N CYS A 51 -9.94 -16.10 1.13
CA CYS A 51 -10.82 -17.12 0.55
C CYS A 51 -10.10 -18.08 -0.41
N ALA A 52 -9.14 -17.58 -1.20
CA ALA A 52 -8.36 -18.36 -2.16
C ALA A 52 -7.05 -18.93 -1.58
N ASN A 53 -6.84 -18.82 -0.26
CA ASN A 53 -5.70 -19.39 0.46
C ASN A 53 -4.31 -18.84 0.01
N TYR A 54 -4.27 -17.64 -0.56
CA TYR A 54 -3.04 -16.90 -0.93
C TYR A 54 -2.43 -16.11 0.23
N ILE A 55 -2.59 -16.60 1.46
CA ILE A 55 -2.29 -15.84 2.69
C ILE A 55 -0.82 -15.41 2.76
N ARG A 56 0.11 -16.23 2.27
CA ARG A 56 1.55 -15.88 2.26
C ARG A 56 1.82 -14.62 1.44
N VAL A 57 1.26 -14.55 0.23
CA VAL A 57 1.43 -13.41 -0.66
C VAL A 57 0.75 -12.19 -0.06
N GLY A 58 -0.49 -12.32 0.40
CA GLY A 58 -1.21 -11.18 0.97
C GLY A 58 -0.61 -10.68 2.30
N THR A 59 -0.01 -11.52 3.15
CA THR A 59 0.77 -11.05 4.32
C THR A 59 1.98 -10.20 3.92
N LEU A 60 2.69 -10.58 2.84
CA LEU A 60 3.84 -9.82 2.35
C LEU A 60 3.40 -8.48 1.77
N VAL A 61 2.29 -8.47 1.02
CA VAL A 61 1.69 -7.23 0.51
C VAL A 61 1.36 -6.30 1.67
N LEU A 62 0.62 -6.77 2.68
CA LEU A 62 0.26 -5.98 3.87
C LEU A 62 1.51 -5.38 4.56
N ALA A 63 2.51 -6.21 4.86
CA ALA A 63 3.71 -5.77 5.57
C ALA A 63 4.49 -4.67 4.84
N ILE A 64 4.61 -4.77 3.52
CA ILE A 64 5.29 -3.78 2.68
C ILE A 64 4.54 -2.44 2.65
N HIS A 65 3.21 -2.48 2.67
CA HIS A 65 2.38 -1.27 2.66
C HIS A 65 2.43 -0.57 4.02
N ASP A 66 2.27 -1.32 5.11
CA ASP A 66 2.29 -0.80 6.48
C ASP A 66 3.62 -0.12 6.84
N ALA A 67 4.74 -0.63 6.30
CA ALA A 67 6.09 -0.12 6.61
C ALA A 67 6.27 1.37 6.26
N SER A 68 5.74 1.83 5.13
CA SER A 68 5.84 3.25 4.75
C SER A 68 4.80 4.12 5.44
N ASP A 69 3.61 3.57 5.74
CA ASP A 69 2.48 4.34 6.27
C ASP A 69 2.75 4.84 7.69
N PHE A 70 3.51 4.09 8.49
CA PHE A 70 3.98 4.53 9.80
C PHE A 70 4.73 5.87 9.77
N PHE A 71 5.64 6.05 8.79
CA PHE A 71 6.41 7.29 8.65
C PHE A 71 5.56 8.44 8.14
N LEU A 72 4.59 8.16 7.26
CA LEU A 72 3.67 9.17 6.71
C LEU A 72 2.79 9.78 7.81
N GLU A 73 2.17 8.93 8.65
CA GLU A 73 1.34 9.42 9.76
C GLU A 73 2.19 10.14 10.82
N SER A 74 3.40 9.66 11.08
CA SER A 74 4.36 10.35 11.95
C SER A 74 4.70 11.76 11.43
N ALA A 75 5.00 11.90 10.14
CA ALA A 75 5.29 13.20 9.53
C ALA A 75 4.10 14.18 9.68
N LYS A 76 2.87 13.70 9.46
CA LYS A 76 1.66 14.50 9.68
C LYS A 76 1.54 14.97 11.13
N MET A 77 1.74 14.09 12.11
CA MET A 77 1.67 14.43 13.53
C MET A 77 2.67 15.54 13.90
N PHE A 78 3.91 15.45 13.43
CA PHE A 78 4.92 16.49 13.68
C PHE A 78 4.61 17.81 12.96
N ASN A 79 4.00 17.75 11.78
CA ASN A 79 3.51 18.95 11.10
C ASN A 79 2.40 19.65 11.92
N TYR A 80 1.47 18.89 12.50
CA TYR A 80 0.44 19.44 13.41
C TYR A 80 1.04 20.01 14.70
N ALA A 81 2.14 19.44 15.21
CA ALA A 81 2.87 19.94 16.37
C ALA A 81 3.72 21.20 16.07
N GLY A 82 3.82 21.64 14.80
CA GLY A 82 4.59 22.80 14.39
C GLY A 82 6.10 22.57 14.25
N TRP A 83 6.57 21.32 14.37
CA TRP A 83 7.99 20.96 14.26
C TRP A 83 8.40 20.68 12.82
N LYS A 84 8.61 21.77 12.06
CA LYS A 84 8.84 21.71 10.60
C LYS A 84 10.13 21.00 10.20
N GLU A 85 11.24 21.23 10.90
CA GLU A 85 12.52 20.58 10.59
C GLU A 85 12.46 19.05 10.75
N THR A 86 11.91 18.57 11.87
CA THR A 86 11.71 17.14 12.13
C THR A 86 10.71 16.52 11.15
N CYS A 87 9.64 17.23 10.82
CA CYS A 87 8.68 16.79 9.80
C CYS A 87 9.35 16.59 8.44
N ASN A 88 10.20 17.52 8.01
CA ASN A 88 10.92 17.44 6.75
C ASN A 88 11.86 16.22 6.72
N GLY A 89 12.61 16.00 7.80
CA GLY A 89 13.47 14.82 7.94
C GLY A 89 12.70 13.51 7.83
N ILE A 90 11.58 13.38 8.56
CA ILE A 90 10.72 12.19 8.52
C ILE A 90 10.09 12.01 7.15
N PHE A 91 9.70 13.10 6.47
CA PHE A 91 9.13 13.05 5.13
C PHE A 91 10.13 12.51 4.09
N VAL A 92 11.42 12.88 4.20
CA VAL A 92 12.47 12.34 3.31
C VAL A 92 12.69 10.84 3.56
N VAL A 93 12.72 10.42 4.84
CA VAL A 93 12.82 9.00 5.19
C VAL A 93 11.60 8.23 4.67
N PHE A 94 10.40 8.78 4.85
CA PHE A 94 9.17 8.24 4.29
C PHE A 94 9.27 8.05 2.77
N ALA A 95 9.71 9.07 2.04
CA ALA A 95 9.84 9.01 0.59
C ALA A 95 10.82 7.90 0.15
N PHE A 96 11.96 7.78 0.82
CA PHE A 96 12.94 6.74 0.53
C PHE A 96 12.38 5.33 0.80
N VAL A 97 11.75 5.12 1.96
CA VAL A 97 11.11 3.85 2.32
C VAL A 97 10.02 3.50 1.32
N PHE A 98 9.15 4.46 0.96
CA PHE A 98 8.06 4.27 0.00
C PHE A 98 8.57 3.79 -1.37
N ILE A 99 9.63 4.40 -1.89
CA ILE A 99 10.22 4.00 -3.18
C ILE A 99 10.78 2.59 -3.10
N ILE A 100 11.54 2.25 -2.05
CA ILE A 100 12.11 0.91 -1.91
C ILE A 100 11.00 -0.14 -1.78
N THR A 101 10.06 0.05 -0.86
CA THR A 101 9.05 -0.96 -0.54
C THR A 101 8.06 -1.15 -1.69
N ARG A 102 7.54 -0.05 -2.29
CA ARG A 102 6.44 -0.11 -3.25
C ARG A 102 6.84 -0.03 -4.72
N ILE A 103 7.98 0.58 -5.06
CA ILE A 103 8.44 0.67 -6.45
C ILE A 103 9.48 -0.40 -6.78
N ILE A 104 10.26 -0.88 -5.80
CA ILE A 104 11.26 -1.92 -6.02
C ILE A 104 10.72 -3.28 -5.54
N ILE A 105 10.48 -3.45 -4.24
CA ILE A 105 10.18 -4.78 -3.69
C ILE A 105 8.84 -5.31 -4.22
N PHE A 106 7.79 -4.49 -4.25
CA PHE A 106 6.46 -4.94 -4.70
C PHE A 106 6.44 -5.50 -6.14
N PRO A 107 6.89 -4.79 -7.20
CA PRO A 107 6.86 -5.33 -8.56
C PRO A 107 7.90 -6.42 -8.80
N PHE A 108 9.14 -6.26 -8.31
CA PHE A 108 10.22 -7.20 -8.63
C PHE A 108 10.13 -8.50 -7.85
N TRP A 109 9.58 -8.49 -6.63
CA TRP A 109 9.45 -9.72 -5.83
C TRP A 109 8.02 -10.24 -5.82
N ILE A 110 7.03 -9.44 -5.43
CA ILE A 110 5.67 -9.96 -5.24
C ILE A 110 5.03 -10.26 -6.59
N LEU A 111 5.06 -9.29 -7.51
CA LEU A 111 4.39 -9.38 -8.80
C LEU A 111 5.08 -10.38 -9.73
N HIS A 112 6.42 -10.48 -9.66
CA HIS A 112 7.17 -11.52 -10.36
C HIS A 112 6.85 -12.92 -9.79
N CYS A 113 6.83 -13.07 -8.46
CA CYS A 113 6.50 -14.35 -7.84
C CYS A 113 5.06 -14.80 -8.11
N THR A 114 4.09 -13.89 -8.20
CA THR A 114 2.71 -14.25 -8.54
C THR A 114 2.50 -14.51 -10.03
N TRP A 115 3.41 -14.09 -10.90
CA TRP A 115 3.31 -14.30 -12.35
C TRP A 115 4.02 -15.56 -12.83
N VAL A 116 5.19 -15.88 -12.25
CA VAL A 116 6.07 -16.96 -12.74
C VAL A 116 5.80 -18.27 -12.01
N TYR A 117 5.82 -18.29 -10.68
CA TYR A 117 5.76 -19.53 -9.90
C TYR A 117 4.44 -20.32 -9.99
N PRO A 118 3.24 -19.70 -10.04
CA PRO A 118 1.99 -20.47 -10.06
C PRO A 118 1.76 -21.22 -11.37
N LEU A 119 2.27 -20.70 -12.49
CA LEU A 119 2.11 -21.31 -13.82
C LEU A 119 2.93 -22.60 -13.98
N GLU A 120 3.96 -22.80 -13.16
CA GLU A 120 4.78 -24.01 -13.16
C GLU A 120 4.10 -25.18 -12.41
N ILE A 121 3.14 -24.89 -11.53
CA ILE A 121 2.61 -25.87 -10.56
C ILE A 121 1.11 -26.14 -10.77
N TYR A 122 0.31 -25.14 -11.17
CA TYR A 122 -1.14 -25.28 -11.30
C TYR A 122 -1.67 -24.70 -12.62
N PRO A 123 -2.72 -25.30 -13.23
CA PRO A 123 -3.37 -24.71 -14.38
C PRO A 123 -3.99 -23.35 -14.00
N PRO A 124 -3.89 -22.33 -14.86
CA PRO A 124 -4.38 -21.00 -14.55
C PRO A 124 -5.92 -21.01 -14.42
N PHE A 125 -6.42 -20.60 -13.26
CA PHE A 125 -7.85 -20.44 -12.99
C PHE A 125 -8.25 -18.96 -12.96
N PHE A 126 -9.55 -18.67 -13.08
CA PHE A 126 -10.06 -17.28 -13.12
C PHE A 126 -9.53 -16.38 -11.99
N GLY A 127 -9.48 -16.92 -10.77
CA GLY A 127 -9.01 -16.18 -9.60
C GLY A 127 -7.53 -15.79 -9.63
N TYR A 128 -6.68 -16.52 -10.36
CA TYR A 128 -5.29 -16.13 -10.61
C TYR A 128 -5.20 -14.83 -11.44
N TYR A 129 -5.99 -14.74 -12.52
CA TYR A 129 -6.03 -13.55 -13.36
C TYR A 129 -6.61 -12.36 -12.59
N PHE A 130 -7.70 -12.58 -11.86
CA PHE A 130 -8.33 -11.55 -11.03
C PHE A 130 -7.35 -10.97 -10.00
N PHE A 131 -6.63 -11.83 -9.26
CA PHE A 131 -5.67 -11.41 -8.25
C PHE A 131 -4.50 -10.61 -8.86
N ASN A 132 -3.91 -11.08 -9.95
CA ASN A 132 -2.81 -10.37 -10.62
C ASN A 132 -3.25 -9.02 -11.20
N VAL A 133 -4.44 -8.93 -11.79
CA VAL A 133 -4.98 -7.65 -12.30
C VAL A 133 -5.10 -6.62 -11.16
N MET A 134 -5.58 -7.04 -9.99
CA MET A 134 -5.70 -6.14 -8.83
C MET A 134 -4.34 -5.69 -8.29
N LEU A 135 -3.33 -6.57 -8.28
CA LEU A 135 -1.96 -6.18 -7.91
C LEU A 135 -1.39 -5.15 -8.90
N TRP A 136 -1.67 -5.31 -10.19
CA TRP A 136 -1.29 -4.31 -11.21
C TRP A 136 -1.99 -2.96 -11.00
N VAL A 137 -3.27 -2.96 -10.65
CA VAL A 137 -4.01 -1.72 -10.32
C VAL A 137 -3.34 -1.01 -9.13
N LEU A 138 -2.98 -1.73 -8.09
CA LEU A 138 -2.23 -1.18 -6.96
C LEU A 138 -0.88 -0.62 -7.37
N GLN A 139 -0.14 -1.33 -8.23
CA GLN A 139 1.15 -0.85 -8.69
C GLN A 139 1.04 0.47 -9.48
N CYS A 140 0.05 0.59 -10.35
CA CYS A 140 -0.22 1.83 -11.08
C CYS A 140 -0.51 3.00 -10.13
N LEU A 141 -1.29 2.76 -9.06
CA LEU A 141 -1.56 3.77 -8.04
C LEU A 141 -0.31 4.15 -7.25
N HIS A 142 0.58 3.20 -6.95
CA HIS A 142 1.86 3.51 -6.29
C HIS A 142 2.78 4.36 -7.16
N ILE A 143 2.82 4.10 -8.47
CA ILE A 143 3.60 4.94 -9.41
C ILE A 143 3.05 6.36 -9.43
N PHE A 144 1.73 6.51 -9.46
CA PHE A 144 1.08 7.83 -9.38
C PHE A 144 1.43 8.57 -8.08
N TRP A 145 1.39 7.90 -6.93
CA TRP A 145 1.77 8.53 -5.66
C TRP A 145 3.27 8.78 -5.54
N ALA A 146 4.12 7.91 -6.08
CA ALA A 146 5.57 8.12 -6.13
C ALA A 146 5.90 9.42 -6.89
N TYR A 147 5.21 9.68 -8.00
CA TYR A 147 5.37 10.93 -8.74
C TYR A 147 5.03 12.16 -7.89
N LEU A 148 3.92 12.12 -7.13
CA LEU A 148 3.53 13.21 -6.24
C LEU A 148 4.53 13.41 -5.08
N ILE A 149 4.99 12.32 -4.47
CA ILE A 149 5.94 12.35 -3.36
C ILE A 149 7.29 12.92 -3.82
N LEU A 150 7.78 12.50 -4.99
CA LEU A 150 9.01 13.03 -5.58
C LEU A 150 8.87 14.52 -5.92
N GLY A 151 7.72 14.94 -6.44
CA GLY A 151 7.44 16.36 -6.70
C GLY A 151 7.46 17.21 -5.42
N MET A 152 6.91 16.71 -4.32
CA MET A 152 6.96 17.38 -3.02
C MET A 152 8.39 17.39 -2.45
N ALA A 153 9.08 16.24 -2.47
CA ALA A 153 10.45 16.13 -1.99
C ALA A 153 11.40 17.07 -2.75
N HIS A 154 11.25 17.19 -4.08
CA HIS A 154 12.05 18.11 -4.89
C HIS A 154 11.83 19.57 -4.48
N LYS A 155 10.58 19.99 -4.25
CA LYS A 155 10.26 21.36 -3.78
C LYS A 155 10.87 21.64 -2.40
N PHE A 156 10.79 20.68 -1.48
CA PHE A 156 11.42 20.82 -0.17
C PHE A 156 12.94 20.97 -0.25
N LEU A 157 13.60 20.21 -1.13
CA LEU A 157 15.05 20.28 -1.33
C LEU A 157 15.50 21.55 -2.05
N THR A 158 14.70 22.07 -2.99
CA THR A 158 15.03 23.28 -3.74
C THR A 158 14.55 24.58 -3.09
N GLY A 159 13.85 24.51 -1.95
CA GLY A 159 13.42 25.69 -1.17
C GLY A 159 12.49 26.65 -1.92
N LYS A 160 11.82 26.17 -2.98
CA LYS A 160 10.89 26.91 -3.85
C LYS A 160 9.58 26.15 -4.04
#